data_AF-A0A392PJF4-F1
#
_entry.id   AF-A0A392PJF4-F1
#
_cell.length_a   1.000
_cell.length_b   1.000
_cell.length_c   1.000
_cell.angle_alpha   90.00
_cell.angle_beta   90.00
_cell.angle_gamma   90.00
#
_symmetry.space_group_name_H-M   'P 1'
#
loop_
_entity.id
_entity.type
_entity.pdbx_description
1 polymer ?
#
loop_
_entity_poly.entity_id
_entity_poly.type
_entity_poly.pdbx_seq_one_letter_code
_entity_poly.pdbx_strand_id
1 'polypeptide(L)' 'MGTLDGIIDTVSADHPLLPLIGLLKSHGKLVMVGAPEKPLELPVFPLLA' A
#
# COMPACT_ATOMS: atom_id res chain seq x y z
N MET A 1 0.06 13.32 0.63
CA MET A 1 -0.50 14.03 1.81
C MET A 1 -1.47 13.06 2.44
N GLY A 2 -1.06 12.40 3.52
CA GLY A 2 -1.78 11.26 4.08
C GLY A 2 -3.03 11.67 4.85
N THR A 3 -4.10 10.90 4.68
CA THR A 3 -5.39 11.07 5.37
C THR A 3 -5.75 9.86 6.23
N LEU A 4 -5.15 8.70 5.96
CA LEU A 4 -5.44 7.43 6.62
C LEU A 4 -4.30 6.99 7.55
N ASP A 5 -4.65 6.46 8.73
CA ASP A 5 -3.70 5.84 9.66
C ASP A 5 -3.38 4.38 9.25
N GLY A 6 -4.28 3.73 8.51
CA GLY A 6 -4.03 2.40 7.98
C GLY A 6 -5.01 1.99 6.89
N ILE A 7 -4.59 1.00 6.11
CA ILE A 7 -5.33 0.35 5.01
C ILE A 7 -5.19 -1.16 5.20
N ILE A 8 -6.31 -1.87 5.09
CA ILE A 8 -6.33 -3.34 4.98
C ILE A 8 -6.67 -3.65 3.54
N ASP A 9 -5.72 -4.21 2.82
CA ASP A 9 -5.86 -4.52 1.40
C ASP A 9 -6.26 -6.00 1.21
N THR A 10 -7.46 -6.20 0.67
CA THR A 10 -8.08 -7.51 0.46
C THR A 10 -8.08 -7.93 -1.01
N VAL A 11 -7.43 -7.16 -1.89
CA VAL A 11 -7.43 -7.42 -3.34
C VAL A 11 -6.47 -8.58 -3.66
N SER A 12 -7.01 -9.71 -4.14
CA SER A 12 -6.22 -10.87 -4.60
C SER A 12 -5.92 -10.82 -6.11
N ALA A 13 -5.61 -9.63 -6.62
CA ALA A 13 -5.25 -9.39 -8.02
C ALA A 13 -4.22 -8.25 -8.10
N ASP A 14 -3.57 -8.14 -9.25
CA ASP A 14 -2.61 -7.08 -9.53
C ASP A 14 -3.29 -5.70 -9.52
N HIS A 15 -2.71 -4.76 -8.78
CA HIS A 15 -3.19 -3.38 -8.66
C HIS A 15 -2.09 -2.44 -8.11
N PRO A 16 -2.16 -1.13 -8.41
CA PRO A 16 -1.09 -0.20 -8.04
C PRO A 16 -1.10 0.17 -6.55
N LEU A 17 0.05 0.03 -5.88
CA LEU A 17 0.21 0.39 -4.47
C LEU A 17 0.54 1.87 -4.23
N LEU A 18 1.10 2.56 -5.23
CA LEU A 18 1.53 3.96 -5.10
C LEU A 18 0.41 4.91 -4.64
N PRO A 19 -0.82 4.85 -5.21
CA PRO A 19 -1.93 5.68 -4.73
C PRO A 19 -2.31 5.38 -3.27
N LEU A 20 -2.26 4.10 -2.87
CA LEU A 20 -2.58 3.68 -1.50
C LEU A 20 -1.56 4.21 -0.49
N ILE A 21 -0.27 4.09 -0.82
CA ILE A 21 0.82 4.65 0.00
C ILE A 21 0.68 6.17 0.10
N GLY A 22 0.28 6.85 -0.97
CA GLY A 22 0.04 8.29 -0.97
C GLY A 22 -1.07 8.77 -0.02
N LEU A 23 -2.01 7.88 0.33
CA LEU A 23 -3.10 8.12 1.30
C LEU A 23 -2.68 7.89 2.75
N LEU A 24 -1.60 7.13 3.01
CA LEU A 24 -1.14 6.87 4.37
C LEU A 24 -0.44 8.11 4.95
N LYS A 25 -0.72 8.38 6.23
CA LYS A 25 0.07 9.30 7.04
C LYS A 25 1.47 8.71 7.28
N SER A 26 2.42 9.53 7.71
CA SER A 26 3.71 9.02 8.19
C SER A 26 3.46 8.01 9.33
N HIS A 27 4.19 6.89 9.30
CA HIS A 27 3.99 5.72 10.17
C HIS A 27 2.63 5.00 10.03
N GLY A 28 1.82 5.34 9.01
CA GLY A 28 0.62 4.60 8.66
C GLY A 28 0.94 3.19 8.15
N LYS A 29 -0.05 2.29 8.21
CA LYS A 29 0.15 0.86 7.88
C LYS A 29 -0.66 0.41 6.68
N LEU A 30 0.00 -0.18 5.69
CA LEU A 30 -0.66 -1.01 4.68
C LEU A 30 -0.53 -2.47 5.08
N VAL A 31 -1.66 -3.13 5.34
CA VAL A 31 -1.71 -4.55 5.72
C VAL A 31 -2.28 -5.34 4.54
N MET A 32 -1.43 -6.15 3.90
CA MET A 32 -1.85 -7.04 2.83
C MET A 32 -2.52 -8.30 3.40
N VAL A 33 -3.76 -8.53 3.00
CA VAL A 33 -4.54 -9.74 3.30
C VAL A 33 -4.92 -10.48 2.01
N GLY A 34 -4.98 -9.76 0.88
CA GLY A 34 -5.06 -10.35 -0.45
C GLY A 34 -3.83 -11.20 -0.78
N ALA A 35 -4.04 -12.28 -1.53
CA ALA A 35 -3.01 -13.21 -1.94
C ALA A 35 -2.96 -13.30 -3.47
N PRO A 36 -2.39 -12.29 -4.16
CA PRO A 36 -2.24 -12.33 -5.61
C PRO A 36 -1.22 -13.40 -6.03
N GLU A 37 -1.42 -14.00 -7.21
CA GLU A 37 -0.50 -15.01 -7.76
C GLU A 37 0.87 -14.43 -8.14
N LYS A 38 0.90 -13.13 -8.48
CA LYS A 38 2.12 -12.41 -8.84
C LYS A 38 2.65 -11.63 -7.64
N PRO A 39 3.99 -11.54 -7.47
CA PRO A 39 4.59 -10.65 -6.48
C PRO A 39 4.16 -9.20 -6.71
N LEU A 40 3.98 -8.46 -5.62
CA LEU A 40 3.64 -7.03 -5.65
C LEU A 40 4.85 -6.20 -6.04
N GLU A 41 4.64 -5.20 -6.89
CA GLU A 41 5.64 -4.16 -7.16
C GLU A 41 5.58 -3.07 -6.08
N LEU A 42 6.65 -2.95 -5.29
CA LEU A 42 6.72 -1.97 -4.20
C LEU A 42 7.44 -0.69 -4.65
N PRO A 43 6.77 0.47 -4.66
CA PRO A 43 7.43 1.73 -4.96
C PRO A 43 8.30 2.16 -3.76
N VAL A 44 9.62 2.18 -3.93
CA VAL A 44 10.58 2.46 -2.85
C VAL A 44 10.68 3.93 -2.47
N PHE A 45 10.63 4.86 -3.43
CA PHE A 45 10.81 6.29 -3.14
C PHE A 45 9.79 6.88 -2.15
N PRO A 46 8.48 6.56 -2.25
CA PRO A 46 7.50 7.03 -1.27
C PRO A 46 7.74 6.55 0.17
N LEU A 47 8.55 5.50 0.38
CA LEU A 47 8.83 4.92 1.70
C LEU A 47 10.03 5.58 2.40
N LEU A 48 10.74 6.49 1.73
CA LEU A 48 11.88 7.21 2.30
C LEU A 48 11.49 8.45 3.12
N ALA A 49 10.20 8.79 3.15
CA ALA A 49 9.66 10.00 3.76
C ALA A 49 9.25 9.83 5.23
#